data_AF-A0A7Y5H4I4-F1
#
_entry.id   AF-A0A7Y5H4I4-F1
#
_cell.length_a   1.000
_cell.length_b   1.000
_cell.length_c   1.000
_cell.angle_alpha   90.00
_cell.angle_beta   90.00
_cell.angle_gamma   90.00
#
_symmetry.space_group_name_H-M   'P 1'
#
loop_
_entity.id
_entity.type
_entity.pdbx_description
1 polymer ?
#
loop_
_entity_poly.entity_id
_entity_poly.type
_entity_poly.pdbx_seq_one_letter_code
_entity_poly.pdbx_strand_id
1 'polypeptide(L)'
;MKKLVVLALLVMLATAIQTNAQMKAGSMRPALELNFGGLGLGYGASFEYGITDKISARASANISSYKTGGDEWSLIPIDAVGVYNVDDSKYAMLGVTWTTFSVDPSIGKKESSSSFGVVAGGGYRYKLNDKISVNGEGKYRVITLESGAYKLSVAWYTVGAGFSYALN
;
A
#
# COMPACT_ATOMS: atom_id res chain seq x y z
N MET A 1 -15.68 -5.66 20.79
CA MET A 1 -14.32 -5.61 21.35
C MET A 1 -13.22 -5.53 20.29
N LYS A 2 -13.22 -6.34 19.23
CA LYS A 2 -12.17 -6.31 18.17
C LYS A 2 -11.99 -4.95 17.47
N LYS A 3 -13.09 -4.21 17.22
CA LYS A 3 -13.06 -2.88 16.58
C LYS A 3 -12.47 -1.77 17.47
N LEU A 4 -12.59 -1.90 18.79
CA LEU A 4 -12.05 -0.93 19.75
C LEU A 4 -10.55 -1.12 19.98
N VAL A 5 -10.03 -2.35 19.86
CA VAL A 5 -8.59 -2.64 19.98
C VAL A 5 -7.82 -2.06 18.77
N VAL A 6 -8.38 -2.16 17.57
CA VAL A 6 -7.77 -1.57 16.35
C VAL A 6 -7.76 -0.04 16.42
N LEU A 7 -8.86 0.57 16.89
CA LEU A 7 -8.92 2.02 17.07
C LEU A 7 -7.97 2.49 18.19
N ALA A 8 -7.82 1.73 19.27
CA ALA A 8 -6.88 2.02 20.35
C ALA A 8 -5.41 1.92 19.88
N LEU A 9 -5.07 0.95 19.03
CA LEU A 9 -3.74 0.85 18.41
C LEU A 9 -3.44 2.04 17.48
N LEU A 10 -4.44 2.52 16.73
CA LEU A 10 -4.33 3.71 15.87
C LEU A 10 -4.15 5.01 16.67
N VAL A 11 -4.82 5.12 17.83
CA VAL A 11 -4.73 6.32 18.70
C VAL A 11 -3.41 6.35 19.48
N MET A 12 -2.86 5.20 19.88
CA MET A 12 -1.55 5.14 20.57
C MET A 12 -0.35 5.48 19.67
N LEU A 13 -0.50 5.41 18.34
CA LEU A 13 0.52 5.88 17.38
C LEU A 13 0.57 7.42 17.25
N ALA A 14 -0.42 8.13 17.80
CA ALA A 14 -0.56 9.58 17.66
C ALA A 14 0.09 10.40 18.80
N THR A 15 0.55 9.77 19.88
CA THR A 15 1.10 10.49 21.04
C THR A 15 2.58 10.21 21.26
N ALA A 16 3.39 11.24 20.95
CA ALA A 16 4.73 11.54 21.47
C ALA A 16 5.89 10.58 21.13
N ILE A 17 6.80 11.06 20.28
CA ILE A 17 8.14 11.59 20.62
C ILE A 17 8.83 11.89 19.28
N GLN A 18 9.17 13.15 19.04
CA GLN A 18 9.92 13.59 17.86
C GLN A 18 11.36 13.12 17.97
N THR A 19 11.70 12.00 17.34
CA THR A 19 13.10 11.65 17.05
C THR A 19 13.39 11.96 15.60
N ASN A 20 14.14 13.05 15.42
CA ASN A 20 14.56 13.55 14.12
C ASN A 20 15.45 12.52 13.41
N ALA A 21 14.98 12.00 12.28
CA ALA A 21 15.86 11.56 11.21
C ALA A 21 15.02 11.43 9.93
N GLN A 22 15.18 12.41 9.04
CA GLN A 22 14.70 12.34 7.67
C GLN A 22 15.19 11.05 7.00
N MET A 23 14.47 10.58 5.97
CA MET A 23 15.08 9.64 5.04
C MET A 23 16.41 10.24 4.57
N LYS A 24 17.46 9.43 4.48
CA LYS A 24 18.74 9.87 3.93
C LYS A 24 18.88 9.37 2.51
N ALA A 25 19.57 10.11 1.65
CA ALA A 25 20.02 9.58 0.37
C ALA A 25 20.74 8.22 0.58
N GLY A 26 20.41 7.24 -0.26
CA GLY A 26 20.94 5.87 -0.16
C GLY A 26 20.31 4.98 0.91
N SER A 27 19.40 5.49 1.75
CA SER A 27 18.70 4.66 2.73
C SER A 27 17.79 3.64 2.06
N MET A 28 17.78 2.42 2.58
CA MET A 28 16.94 1.32 2.08
C MET A 28 15.98 0.85 3.17
N ARG A 29 14.73 0.62 2.78
CA ARG A 29 13.69 0.21 3.72
C ARG A 29 12.71 -0.78 3.09
N PRO A 30 12.87 -2.09 3.33
CA PRO A 30 11.80 -3.05 3.17
C PRO A 30 10.68 -2.81 4.20
N ALA A 31 9.45 -3.10 3.82
CA ALA A 31 8.30 -3.12 4.70
C ALA A 31 7.35 -4.28 4.39
N LEU A 32 6.62 -4.70 5.43
CA LEU A 32 5.48 -5.62 5.34
C LEU A 32 4.23 -4.86 5.76
N GLU A 33 3.14 -5.04 5.03
CA GLU A 33 1.93 -4.23 5.14
C GLU A 33 0.70 -5.14 5.26
N LEU A 34 -0.21 -4.79 6.16
CA LEU A 34 -1.58 -5.28 6.18
C LEU A 34 -2.48 -4.19 5.65
N ASN A 35 -3.31 -4.52 4.67
CA ASN A 35 -4.08 -3.57 3.89
C ASN A 35 -5.56 -3.92 3.92
N PHE A 36 -6.43 -2.92 4.00
CA PHE A 36 -7.86 -3.04 3.81
C PHE A 36 -8.24 -2.17 2.61
N GLY A 37 -8.80 -2.77 1.56
CA GLY A 37 -9.08 -2.05 0.31
C GLY A 37 -10.12 -2.75 -0.57
N GLY A 38 -10.00 -2.57 -1.88
CA GLY A 38 -11.04 -2.87 -2.88
C GLY A 38 -11.73 -4.23 -2.80
N LEU A 39 -11.07 -5.28 -2.30
CA LEU A 39 -11.68 -6.60 -2.06
C LEU A 39 -11.67 -7.03 -0.58
N GLY A 40 -11.20 -6.20 0.35
CA GLY A 40 -11.13 -6.52 1.78
C GLY A 40 -9.71 -6.54 2.33
N LEU A 41 -9.44 -7.44 3.28
CA LEU A 41 -8.13 -7.58 3.91
C LEU A 41 -7.13 -8.20 2.91
N GLY A 42 -5.94 -7.62 2.87
CA GLY A 42 -4.80 -8.09 2.09
C GLY A 42 -3.51 -7.88 2.85
N TYR A 43 -2.44 -8.44 2.31
CA TYR A 43 -1.08 -8.27 2.80
C TYR A 43 -0.18 -7.87 1.64
N GLY A 44 0.89 -7.16 1.96
CA GLY A 44 1.79 -6.63 0.96
C GLY A 44 3.20 -6.50 1.47
N ALA A 45 4.09 -6.24 0.54
CA ALA A 45 5.46 -5.87 0.82
C ALA A 45 5.84 -4.67 -0.03
N SER A 46 6.71 -3.83 0.52
CA SER A 46 7.28 -2.71 -0.19
C SER A 46 8.78 -2.61 0.03
N PHE A 47 9.45 -1.98 -0.93
CA PHE A 47 10.85 -1.63 -0.84
C PHE A 47 10.99 -0.17 -1.24
N GLU A 48 11.63 0.62 -0.40
CA GLU A 48 11.86 2.04 -0.62
C GLU A 48 13.34 2.37 -0.60
N TYR A 49 13.78 3.15 -1.58
CA TYR A 49 15.14 3.64 -1.74
C TYR A 49 15.17 5.17 -1.70
N GLY A 50 15.98 5.74 -0.81
CA GLY A 50 16.20 7.17 -0.70
C GLY A 50 17.04 7.69 -1.86
N ILE A 51 16.46 8.54 -2.70
CA ILE A 51 17.19 9.25 -3.77
C ILE A 51 17.85 10.50 -3.19
N THR A 52 17.10 11.24 -2.37
CA THR A 52 17.55 12.40 -1.61
C THR A 52 17.01 12.33 -0.18
N ASP A 53 17.26 13.36 0.63
CA ASP A 53 16.75 13.39 2.00
C ASP A 53 15.22 13.59 2.08
N LYS A 54 14.59 13.97 0.97
CA LYS A 54 13.13 14.16 0.88
C LYS A 54 12.46 13.24 -0.13
N ILE A 55 13.18 12.82 -1.16
CA ILE A 55 12.62 12.06 -2.27
C ILE A 55 13.13 10.63 -2.23
N SER A 56 12.21 9.68 -2.35
CA SER A 56 12.51 8.26 -2.49
C SER A 56 11.70 7.63 -3.62
N ALA A 57 12.19 6.51 -4.13
CA ALA A 57 11.43 5.64 -5.01
C ALA A 57 10.96 4.43 -4.21
N ARG A 58 9.69 4.03 -4.36
CA ARG A 58 9.13 2.85 -3.70
C ARG A 58 8.46 1.94 -4.73
N ALA A 59 8.79 0.66 -4.65
CA ALA A 59 8.04 -0.41 -5.30
C ALA A 59 7.24 -1.16 -4.24
N SER A 60 5.99 -1.52 -4.52
CA SER A 60 5.18 -2.32 -3.60
C SER A 60 4.24 -3.26 -4.33
N ALA A 61 3.98 -4.42 -3.75
CA ALA A 61 2.97 -5.36 -4.22
C ALA A 61 2.03 -5.71 -3.07
N ASN A 62 0.73 -5.71 -3.36
CA ASN A 62 -0.31 -6.10 -2.40
C ASN A 62 -1.12 -7.26 -2.98
N ILE A 63 -1.53 -8.18 -2.11
CA ILE A 63 -2.40 -9.29 -2.47
C ILE A 63 -3.62 -9.20 -1.56
N SER A 64 -4.79 -9.11 -2.17
CA SER A 64 -6.07 -9.18 -1.47
C SER A 64 -6.97 -10.20 -2.16
N SER A 65 -7.60 -11.06 -1.35
CA SER A 65 -8.52 -12.09 -1.84
C SER A 65 -9.81 -12.07 -1.03
N TYR A 66 -10.93 -12.32 -1.71
CA TYR A 66 -12.26 -12.40 -1.12
C TYR A 66 -13.01 -13.60 -1.67
N LYS A 67 -13.65 -14.37 -0.79
CA LYS A 67 -14.46 -15.52 -1.17
C LYS A 67 -15.94 -15.20 -1.03
N THR A 68 -16.70 -15.40 -2.09
CA THR A 68 -18.15 -15.25 -2.09
C THR A 68 -18.80 -16.23 -3.05
N GLY A 69 -19.89 -16.89 -2.62
CA GLY A 69 -20.64 -17.82 -3.48
C GLY A 69 -19.88 -19.06 -3.97
N GLY A 70 -18.72 -19.38 -3.38
CA GLY A 70 -17.82 -20.45 -3.86
C GLY A 70 -16.68 -19.93 -4.75
N ASP A 71 -16.77 -18.69 -5.22
CA ASP A 71 -15.79 -18.09 -6.11
C ASP A 71 -14.75 -17.29 -5.30
N GLU A 72 -13.49 -17.33 -5.72
CA GLU A 72 -12.38 -16.56 -5.14
C GLU A 72 -12.00 -15.39 -6.05
N TRP A 73 -12.22 -14.19 -5.55
CA TRP A 73 -11.88 -12.94 -6.20
C TRP A 73 -10.53 -12.46 -5.67
N SER A 74 -9.59 -12.13 -6.54
CA SER A 74 -8.26 -11.65 -6.16
C SER A 74 -7.92 -10.36 -6.89
N LEU A 75 -7.28 -9.45 -6.16
CA LEU A 75 -6.82 -8.16 -6.64
C LEU A 75 -5.38 -7.96 -6.17
N ILE A 76 -4.49 -7.80 -7.15
CA ILE A 76 -3.04 -7.69 -6.95
C ILE A 76 -2.54 -6.40 -7.62
N PRO A 77 -2.51 -5.26 -6.92
CA PRO A 77 -1.84 -4.07 -7.40
C PRO A 77 -0.33 -4.13 -7.10
N ILE A 78 0.46 -3.81 -8.13
CA ILE A 78 1.89 -3.57 -8.09
C ILE A 78 2.11 -2.10 -8.40
N ASP A 79 2.68 -1.36 -7.45
CA ASP A 79 2.88 0.08 -7.54
C ASP A 79 4.36 0.42 -7.69
N ALA A 80 4.62 1.44 -8.50
CA ALA A 80 5.90 2.14 -8.57
C ALA A 80 5.64 3.63 -8.34
N VAL A 81 6.13 4.17 -7.22
CA VAL A 81 5.81 5.53 -6.77
C VAL A 81 7.05 6.33 -6.40
N GLY A 82 7.01 7.63 -6.71
CA GLY A 82 7.85 8.62 -6.05
C GLY A 82 7.22 9.01 -4.72
N VAL A 83 8.02 9.05 -3.66
CA VAL A 83 7.60 9.41 -2.31
C VAL A 83 8.30 10.70 -1.92
N TYR A 84 7.51 11.69 -1.50
CA TYR A 84 7.99 12.95 -0.93
C TYR A 84 7.76 12.94 0.58
N ASN A 85 8.83 12.87 1.35
CA ASN A 85 8.81 12.98 2.80
C ASN A 85 8.64 14.46 3.17
N VAL A 86 7.44 14.81 3.63
CA VAL A 86 7.07 16.18 4.05
C VAL A 86 7.83 16.54 5.32
N ASP A 87 7.86 15.59 6.24
CA ASP A 87 8.65 15.59 7.46
C ASP A 87 9.09 14.15 7.77
N ASP A 88 9.62 13.91 8.96
CA ASP A 88 10.16 12.60 9.36
C ASP A 88 9.10 11.51 9.50
N SER A 89 7.86 11.94 9.68
CA SER A 89 6.72 11.10 9.96
C SER A 89 5.75 11.05 8.77
N LYS A 90 5.55 12.15 8.05
CA LYS A 90 4.55 12.27 7.00
C LYS A 90 5.18 12.22 5.62
N TYR A 91 4.52 11.50 4.73
CA TYR A 91 4.92 11.46 3.33
C TYR A 91 3.71 11.47 2.41
N ALA A 92 3.88 12.04 1.23
CA ALA A 92 2.97 11.94 0.10
C ALA A 92 3.61 11.07 -0.98
N MET A 93 2.80 10.42 -1.81
CA MET A 93 3.30 9.61 -2.91
C MET A 93 2.43 9.76 -4.15
N LEU A 94 3.06 9.60 -5.31
CA LEU A 94 2.41 9.59 -6.61
C LEU A 94 3.20 8.66 -7.54
N GLY A 95 2.48 7.94 -8.40
CA GLY A 95 3.09 7.13 -9.44
C GLY A 95 2.08 6.32 -10.21
N VAL A 96 2.54 5.15 -10.64
CA VAL A 96 1.78 4.24 -11.51
C VAL A 96 1.49 2.93 -10.78
N THR A 97 0.41 2.29 -11.19
CA THR A 97 0.04 0.96 -10.69
C THR A 97 -0.25 0.04 -11.87
N TRP A 98 0.25 -1.18 -11.80
CA TRP A 98 -0.22 -2.31 -12.60
C TRP A 98 -1.10 -3.16 -11.71
N THR A 99 -2.36 -3.35 -12.06
CA THR A 99 -3.28 -4.16 -11.27
C THR A 99 -3.72 -5.38 -12.05
N THR A 100 -3.58 -6.55 -11.44
CA THR A 100 -4.18 -7.79 -11.93
C THR A 100 -5.41 -8.11 -11.08
N PHE A 101 -6.52 -8.36 -11.74
CA PHE A 101 -7.76 -8.83 -11.14
C PHE A 101 -8.06 -10.23 -11.66
N SER A 102 -8.39 -11.17 -10.78
CA SER A 102 -8.80 -12.51 -11.21
C SER A 102 -10.00 -13.02 -10.43
N VAL A 103 -10.84 -13.79 -11.11
CA VAL A 103 -11.96 -14.53 -10.52
C VAL A 103 -11.70 -16.00 -10.77
N ASP A 104 -11.63 -16.77 -9.70
CA ASP A 104 -11.53 -18.23 -9.73
C ASP A 104 -12.90 -18.81 -9.35
N PRO A 105 -13.74 -19.18 -10.33
CA PRO A 105 -15.07 -19.68 -10.04
C PRO A 105 -15.02 -21.11 -9.49
N SER A 106 -15.94 -21.42 -8.58
CA SER A 106 -16.14 -22.76 -8.03
C SER A 106 -16.37 -23.83 -9.11
N ILE A 107 -16.97 -23.45 -10.23
CA ILE A 107 -17.20 -24.27 -11.41
C ILE A 107 -16.83 -23.44 -12.64
N GLY A 108 -15.76 -23.79 -13.34
CA GLY A 108 -15.34 -23.10 -14.57
C GLY A 108 -13.83 -22.95 -14.68
N LYS A 109 -13.40 -22.01 -15.53
CA LYS A 109 -11.99 -21.63 -15.67
C LYS A 109 -11.76 -20.28 -15.01
N LYS A 110 -10.61 -20.14 -14.35
CA LYS A 110 -10.13 -18.86 -13.82
C LYS A 110 -10.01 -17.82 -14.93
N GLU A 111 -10.59 -16.65 -14.71
CA GLU A 111 -10.45 -15.49 -15.58
C GLU A 111 -9.57 -14.45 -14.92
N SER A 112 -8.69 -13.82 -15.69
CA SER A 112 -7.81 -12.76 -15.20
C SER A 112 -7.68 -11.62 -16.21
N SER A 113 -7.72 -10.40 -15.73
CA SER A 113 -7.48 -9.19 -16.51
C SER A 113 -6.47 -8.30 -15.79
N SER A 114 -5.69 -7.54 -16.54
CA SER A 114 -4.69 -6.63 -16.01
C SER A 114 -4.76 -5.28 -16.70
N SER A 115 -4.43 -4.23 -15.94
CA SER A 115 -4.43 -2.86 -16.47
C SER A 115 -3.47 -1.95 -15.71
N PHE A 116 -2.98 -0.96 -16.44
CA PHE A 116 -2.24 0.15 -15.88
C PHE A 116 -3.16 1.27 -15.38
N GLY A 117 -2.68 1.98 -14.39
CA GLY A 117 -3.34 3.15 -13.85
C GLY A 117 -2.40 4.04 -13.07
N VAL A 118 -3.00 4.96 -12.35
CA VAL A 118 -2.31 5.90 -11.48
C VAL A 118 -2.59 5.56 -10.02
N VAL A 119 -1.61 5.83 -9.17
CA VAL A 119 -1.73 5.71 -7.72
C VAL A 119 -1.23 7.00 -7.07
N ALA A 120 -2.01 7.51 -6.14
CA ALA A 120 -1.65 8.65 -5.31
C ALA A 120 -1.99 8.33 -3.86
N GLY A 121 -1.26 8.90 -2.92
CA GLY A 121 -1.53 8.61 -1.52
C GLY A 121 -0.62 9.36 -0.58
N GLY A 122 -0.67 8.94 0.68
CA GLY A 122 0.22 9.42 1.70
C GLY A 122 0.17 8.51 2.91
N GLY A 123 1.07 8.76 3.85
CA GLY A 123 1.13 7.96 5.05
C GLY A 123 1.86 8.65 6.17
N TYR A 124 1.81 7.98 7.30
CA TYR A 124 2.53 8.30 8.51
C TYR A 124 3.53 7.19 8.83
N ARG A 125 4.66 7.56 9.39
CA ARG A 125 5.73 6.67 9.84
C ARG A 125 6.10 7.05 11.26
N TYR A 126 5.97 6.09 12.15
CA TYR A 126 6.36 6.22 13.54
C TYR A 126 7.56 5.33 13.80
N LYS A 127 8.70 5.93 14.16
CA LYS A 127 9.91 5.17 14.49
C LYS A 127 9.77 4.60 15.89
N LEU A 128 9.88 3.27 16.00
CA LEU A 128 9.98 2.60 17.29
C LEU A 128 11.41 2.68 17.84
N ASN A 129 12.40 2.57 16.94
CA ASN A 129 13.82 2.76 17.19
C ASN A 129 14.54 3.13 15.88
N ASP A 130 15.87 3.12 15.90
CA ASP A 130 16.69 3.50 14.74
C ASP A 130 16.48 2.61 13.50
N LYS A 131 16.00 1.38 13.69
CA LYS A 131 15.81 0.41 12.61
C LYS A 131 14.36 0.11 12.29
N ILE A 132 13.49 0.05 13.29
CA ILE A 132 12.11 -0.40 13.14
C ILE A 132 11.17 0.79 13.18
N SER A 133 10.26 0.86 12.21
CA SER A 133 9.16 1.82 12.21
C SER A 133 7.83 1.14 11.94
N VAL A 134 6.77 1.63 12.56
CA VAL A 134 5.38 1.33 12.18
C VAL A 134 4.95 2.37 11.16
N ASN A 135 4.20 1.95 10.16
CA ASN A 135 3.66 2.83 9.13
C ASN A 135 2.14 2.67 9.05
N GLY A 136 1.47 3.78 8.78
CA GLY A 136 0.08 3.82 8.36
C GLY A 136 0.01 4.49 6.99
N GLU A 137 -0.79 3.97 6.07
CA GLU A 137 -0.79 4.42 4.68
C GLU A 137 -2.21 4.45 4.12
N GLY A 138 -2.50 5.48 3.31
CA GLY A 138 -3.68 5.56 2.47
C GLY A 138 -3.26 5.71 1.00
N LYS A 139 -3.76 4.83 0.13
CA LYS A 139 -3.54 4.87 -1.32
C LYS A 139 -4.87 4.92 -2.06
N TYR A 140 -4.97 5.79 -3.04
CA TYR A 140 -6.04 5.84 -4.02
C TYR A 140 -5.50 5.38 -5.37
N ARG A 141 -6.20 4.46 -6.02
CA ARG A 141 -5.83 3.93 -7.33
C ARG A 141 -6.98 4.12 -8.31
N VAL A 142 -6.62 4.45 -9.55
CA VAL A 142 -7.55 4.51 -10.68
C VAL A 142 -6.92 3.74 -11.83
N ILE A 143 -7.59 2.68 -12.29
CA ILE A 143 -7.22 1.93 -13.49
C ILE A 143 -8.32 2.05 -14.52
N THR A 144 -7.99 1.79 -15.78
CA THR A 144 -9.00 1.70 -16.83
C THR A 144 -8.90 0.36 -17.55
N LEU A 145 -9.95 -0.45 -17.40
CA LEU A 145 -10.11 -1.71 -18.12
C LEU A 145 -10.71 -1.40 -19.49
N GLU A 146 -10.00 -1.77 -20.55
CA GLU A 146 -10.48 -1.64 -21.92
C GLU A 146 -10.79 -3.04 -22.48
N SER A 147 -12.00 -3.18 -23.01
CA SER A 147 -12.43 -4.31 -23.85
C SER A 147 -13.04 -3.73 -25.12
N GLY A 148 -13.02 -4.46 -26.24
CA GLY A 148 -13.32 -3.94 -27.58
C GLY A 148 -14.66 -3.19 -27.75
N ALA A 149 -15.60 -3.31 -26.80
CA ALA A 149 -16.88 -2.59 -26.78
C ALA A 149 -17.07 -1.64 -25.59
N TYR A 150 -16.20 -1.64 -24.57
CA TYR A 150 -16.38 -0.83 -23.37
C TYR A 150 -15.07 -0.42 -22.70
N LYS A 151 -15.07 0.78 -22.13
CA LYS A 151 -14.00 1.33 -21.29
C LYS A 151 -14.56 1.55 -19.90
N LEU A 152 -14.08 0.78 -18.92
CA LEU A 152 -14.52 0.85 -17.52
C LEU A 152 -13.38 1.37 -16.66
N SER A 153 -13.55 2.55 -16.08
CA SER A 153 -12.63 3.07 -15.07
C SER A 153 -13.03 2.57 -13.69
N VAL A 154 -12.11 1.91 -13.00
CA VAL A 154 -12.30 1.39 -11.64
C VAL A 154 -11.38 2.17 -10.71
N ALA A 155 -11.95 2.70 -9.63
CA ALA A 155 -11.22 3.43 -8.62
C ALA A 155 -11.50 2.87 -7.23
N TRP A 156 -10.47 2.79 -6.39
CA TRP A 156 -10.61 2.32 -5.02
C TRP A 156 -9.58 2.94 -4.09
N TYR A 157 -9.91 2.90 -2.80
CA TYR A 157 -9.00 3.27 -1.72
C TYR A 157 -8.48 2.01 -1.02
N THR A 158 -7.23 2.10 -0.56
CA THR A 158 -6.61 1.14 0.35
C THR A 158 -6.11 1.91 1.55
N VAL A 159 -6.42 1.42 2.75
CA VAL A 159 -5.80 1.87 3.99
C VAL A 159 -5.02 0.71 4.60
N GLY A 160 -3.78 0.95 5.00
CA GLY A 160 -2.90 -0.08 5.49
C GLY A 160 -2.11 0.34 6.71
N ALA A 161 -1.64 -0.65 7.44
CA ALA A 161 -0.65 -0.49 8.48
C ALA A 161 0.44 -1.55 8.32
N GLY A 162 1.68 -1.19 8.60
CA GLY A 162 2.81 -2.06 8.36
C GLY A 162 3.99 -1.81 9.28
N PHE A 163 5.00 -2.64 9.12
CA PHE A 163 6.30 -2.51 9.78
C PHE A 163 7.37 -2.40 8.71
N SER A 164 8.35 -1.53 8.96
CA SER A 164 9.44 -1.28 8.04
C SER A 164 10.77 -1.30 8.77
N TYR A 165 11.80 -1.84 8.12
CA TYR A 165 13.13 -2.00 8.68
C TYR A 165 14.16 -1.19 7.88
N ALA A 166 14.93 -0.31 8.53
CA ALA A 166 16.02 0.41 7.91
C ALA A 166 17.27 -0.48 7.84
N LEU A 167 17.83 -0.63 6.64
CA LEU A 167 19.02 -1.48 6.41
C LEU A 167 20.34 -0.76 6.74
N ASN A 168 20.32 0.55 7.00
CA ASN A 168 21.51 1.40 7.14
C ASN A 168 21.39 2.30 8.37
#